data_AF-A0A8X6SDT0-F1
#
_entry.id   AF-A0A8X6SDT0-F1
#
_cell.length_a   1.000
_cell.length_b   1.000
_cell.length_c   1.000
_cell.angle_alpha   90.00
_cell.angle_beta   90.00
_cell.angle_gamma   90.00
#
_symmetry.space_group_name_H-M   'P 1'
#
loop_
_entity.id
_entity.type
_entity.pdbx_description
1 polymer ?
#
loop_
_entity_poly.entity_id
_entity_poly.type
_entity_poly.pdbx_seq_one_letter_code
_entity_poly.pdbx_strand_id
1 'polypeptide(L)'
;MVFSRFGLRIAAWNANGVRSRIVELRDFINKHSLDIILLQESHLRPGVSIRVPNYTLYRNDRETQNIYHLEALRFLSNPLSSIITFQHHLSGRLKLRS
;
A
#
# COMPACT_ATOMS: atom_id res chain seq x y z
N MET A 1 4.81 -2.86 10.36
CA MET A 1 6.19 -3.37 10.66
C MET A 1 7.17 -2.68 9.73
N VAL A 2 8.35 -2.27 10.21
CA VAL A 2 9.38 -1.58 9.39
C VAL A 2 10.65 -2.43 9.33
N PHE A 3 11.24 -2.54 8.15
CA PHE A 3 12.49 -3.23 7.86
C PHE A 3 13.51 -2.24 7.29
N SER A 4 14.75 -2.34 7.74
CA SER A 4 15.85 -1.53 7.23
C SER A 4 17.04 -2.42 6.88
N ARG A 5 17.45 -2.41 5.60
CA ARG A 5 18.66 -3.12 5.14
C ARG A 5 19.35 -2.30 4.05
N PHE A 6 20.67 -2.18 4.12
CA PHE A 6 21.48 -1.37 3.17
C PHE A 6 20.98 0.06 2.95
N GLY A 7 20.39 0.68 3.98
CA GLY A 7 19.86 2.05 3.93
C GLY A 7 18.46 2.19 3.29
N LEU A 8 17.88 1.08 2.82
CA LEU A 8 16.52 1.02 2.30
C LEU A 8 15.53 0.77 3.44
N ARG A 9 14.53 1.64 3.59
CA ARG A 9 13.49 1.54 4.63
C ARG A 9 12.16 1.13 4.01
N ILE A 10 11.71 -0.07 4.36
CA ILE A 10 10.48 -0.67 3.84
C ILE A 10 9.50 -0.88 4.98
N ALA A 11 8.22 -0.60 4.77
CA ALA A 11 7.19 -1.00 5.71
C ALA A 11 6.09 -1.83 5.06
N ALA A 12 5.47 -2.70 5.85
CA ALA A 12 4.20 -3.32 5.52
C ALA A 12 3.14 -2.83 6.52
N TRP A 13 1.98 -2.41 6.00
CA TRP A 13 0.87 -1.92 6.79
C TRP A 13 -0.47 -2.38 6.21
N ASN A 14 -1.27 -3.02 7.05
CA ASN A 14 -2.67 -3.30 6.76
C ASN A 14 -3.48 -2.04 7.07
N ALA A 15 -4.09 -1.44 6.05
CA ALA A 15 -4.80 -0.18 6.20
C ALA A 15 -6.25 -0.36 6.68
N ASN A 16 -6.85 -1.54 6.46
CA ASN A 16 -8.29 -1.77 6.66
C ASN A 16 -9.14 -0.58 6.15
N GLY A 17 -8.93 -0.21 4.89
CA GLY A 17 -9.44 1.02 4.27
C GLY A 17 -8.45 2.18 4.32
N VAL A 18 -7.75 2.43 3.21
CA VAL A 18 -6.68 3.46 3.16
C VAL A 18 -7.21 4.90 3.11
N ARG A 19 -8.43 5.11 2.59
CA ARG A 19 -9.01 6.46 2.43
C ARG A 19 -9.21 7.17 3.76
N SER A 20 -9.75 6.48 4.76
CA SER A 20 -9.98 7.02 6.11
C SER A 20 -8.67 7.22 6.88
N ARG A 21 -7.58 6.59 6.44
CA ARG A 21 -6.28 6.63 7.13
C ARG A 21 -5.18 7.33 6.34
N ILE A 22 -5.52 8.14 5.34
CA ILE A 22 -4.51 8.76 4.47
C ILE A 22 -3.57 9.72 5.21
N VAL A 23 -4.07 10.35 6.28
CA VAL A 23 -3.27 11.23 7.15
C VAL A 23 -2.29 10.41 7.98
N GLU A 24 -2.79 9.37 8.66
CA GLU A 24 -1.99 8.41 9.43
C GLU A 24 -0.90 7.76 8.56
N LEU A 25 -1.24 7.40 7.31
CA LEU A 25 -0.29 6.89 6.33
C LEU A 25 0.88 7.85 6.10
N ARG A 26 0.57 9.13 5.86
CA ARG A 26 1.57 10.16 5.57
C ARG A 26 2.45 10.42 6.79
N ASP A 27 1.85 10.50 7.96
CA ASP A 27 2.58 10.70 9.22
C ASP A 27 3.53 9.53 9.49
N PHE A 28 3.05 8.30 9.28
CA PHE A 28 3.87 7.08 9.42
C PHE A 28 5.04 7.06 8.43
N ILE A 29 4.78 7.37 7.16
CA ILE A 29 5.80 7.48 6.12
C ILE A 29 6.88 8.51 6.50
N ASN A 30 6.46 9.70 6.92
CA ASN A 30 7.37 10.80 7.27
C ASN A 30 8.19 10.45 8.52
N LYS A 31 7.53 9.96 9.56
CA LYS A 31 8.15 9.58 10.84
C LYS A 31 9.26 8.55 10.65
N HIS A 32 9.07 7.58 9.75
CA HIS A 32 10.05 6.53 9.50
C HIS A 32 10.97 6.80 8.30
N SER A 33 10.71 7.88 7.56
CA SER A 33 11.37 8.22 6.29
C SER A 33 11.43 7.01 5.35
N LEU A 34 10.27 6.41 5.10
CA LEU A 34 10.17 5.21 4.28
C LEU A 34 10.64 5.49 2.85
N ASP A 35 11.13 4.46 2.18
CA ASP A 35 11.42 4.48 0.75
C ASP A 35 10.35 3.69 -0.02
N ILE A 36 9.88 2.59 0.59
CA ILE A 36 8.85 1.71 0.06
C ILE A 36 7.82 1.39 1.15
N ILE A 37 6.53 1.42 0.81
CA ILE A 37 5.49 0.88 1.69
C ILE A 37 4.54 -0.05 0.93
N LEU A 38 4.30 -1.21 1.53
CA LEU A 38 3.36 -2.23 1.09
C LEU A 38 2.08 -2.09 1.89
N LEU A 39 0.98 -1.78 1.23
CA LEU A 39 -0.34 -1.62 1.82
C LEU A 39 -1.22 -2.82 1.50
N GLN A 40 -1.92 -3.31 2.52
CA GLN A 40 -2.90 -4.38 2.44
C GLN A 40 -4.28 -3.86 2.84
N GLU A 41 -5.33 -4.56 2.39
CA GLU A 41 -6.75 -4.22 2.67
C GLU A 41 -7.05 -2.74 2.38
N SER A 42 -6.64 -2.27 1.20
CA SER A 42 -6.81 -0.85 0.85
C SER A 42 -8.28 -0.45 0.71
N HIS A 43 -9.16 -1.42 0.36
CA HIS A 43 -10.58 -1.24 0.05
C HIS A 43 -10.84 -0.15 -1.02
N LEU A 44 -9.85 0.13 -1.88
CA LEU A 44 -10.04 1.01 -3.02
C LEU A 44 -10.83 0.27 -4.12
N ARG A 45 -11.79 0.96 -4.72
CA ARG A 45 -12.50 0.47 -5.91
C ARG A 45 -11.61 0.62 -7.14
N PRO A 46 -11.79 -0.19 -8.20
CA PRO A 46 -11.15 0.05 -9.48
C PRO A 46 -11.43 1.49 -9.97
N GLY A 47 -10.43 2.14 -10.58
CA GLY A 47 -10.52 3.52 -11.08
C GLY A 47 -10.42 4.62 -10.02
N VAL A 48 -10.49 4.30 -8.73
CA VAL A 48 -10.22 5.26 -7.65
C VAL A 48 -8.74 5.30 -7.36
N SER A 49 -8.09 6.47 -7.37
CA SER A 49 -6.70 6.62 -6.96
C SER A 49 -6.54 7.37 -5.63
N ILE A 50 -5.40 7.18 -4.98
CA ILE A 50 -4.94 7.98 -3.83
C ILE A 50 -3.53 8.49 -4.13
N ARG A 51 -3.19 9.70 -3.64
CA ARG A 51 -1.89 10.31 -3.88
C ARG A 51 -1.13 10.53 -2.58
N VAL A 52 0.12 10.05 -2.57
CA VAL A 52 1.13 10.40 -1.56
C VAL A 52 2.21 11.20 -2.29
N PRO A 53 2.49 12.46 -1.89
CA PRO A 53 3.51 13.28 -2.53
C PRO A 53 4.87 12.59 -2.57
N ASN A 54 5.61 12.74 -3.67
CA ASN A 54 6.92 12.13 -3.90
C ASN A 54 6.94 10.59 -3.95
N TYR A 55 5.79 9.92 -4.01
CA TYR A 55 5.72 8.48 -4.23
C TYR A 55 5.00 8.14 -5.54
N THR A 56 5.52 7.14 -6.24
CA THR A 56 4.78 6.44 -7.30
C THR A 56 3.91 5.37 -6.67
N LEU A 57 2.64 5.32 -7.09
CA LEU A 57 1.69 4.29 -6.72
C LEU A 57 1.71 3.16 -7.75
N TYR A 58 2.08 1.96 -7.32
CA TYR A 58 1.87 0.71 -8.04
C TYR A 58 0.74 -0.06 -7.38
N ARG A 59 -0.22 -0.52 -8.18
CA ARG A 59 -1.42 -1.16 -7.67
C ARG A 59 -1.72 -2.43 -8.45
N ASN A 60 -2.07 -3.48 -7.72
CA ASN A 60 -2.65 -4.68 -8.29
C ASN A 60 -4.07 -4.81 -7.74
N ASP A 61 -5.04 -4.47 -8.59
CA ASP A 61 -6.46 -4.64 -8.29
C ASP A 61 -6.88 -6.06 -8.57
N ARG A 62 -7.61 -6.68 -7.63
CA ARG A 62 -8.30 -7.94 -7.91
C ARG A 62 -9.51 -7.61 -8.78
N GLU A 63 -9.61 -8.24 -9.94
CA GLU A 63 -10.77 -8.14 -10.82
C GLU A 63 -12.01 -8.64 -10.09
N THR A 64 -12.96 -7.74 -9.85
CA THR A 64 -14.25 -8.08 -9.25
C THR A 64 -15.18 -8.65 -10.33
N GLN A 65 -14.84 -9.78 -10.93
CA GLN A 65 -15.79 -10.48 -11.80
C GLN A 65 -16.70 -11.39 -10.95
N ASN A 66 -17.97 -11.00 -10.84
CA ASN A 66 -19.12 -11.83 -10.43
C ASN A 66 -19.09 -12.52 -9.05
N ILE A 67 -19.07 -11.78 -7.94
CA ILE A 67 -19.31 -12.37 -6.60
C ILE A 67 -20.36 -11.57 -5.81
N TYR A 68 -21.45 -11.18 -6.45
CA TYR A 68 -22.66 -10.74 -5.74
C TYR A 68 -23.53 -11.93 -5.29
N HIS A 69 -23.24 -13.16 -5.76
CA HIS A 69 -24.01 -14.35 -5.39
C HIS A 69 -23.45 -15.14 -4.18
N LEU A 70 -22.22 -14.85 -3.71
CA LEU A 70 -21.57 -15.60 -2.61
C LEU A 70 -21.21 -14.72 -1.41
N GLU A 71 -21.87 -13.56 -1.25
CA GLU A 71 -21.55 -12.56 -0.20
C GLU A 71 -21.60 -13.13 1.22
N ALA A 72 -22.40 -14.19 1.47
CA ALA A 72 -22.48 -14.85 2.78
C ALA A 72 -21.24 -15.71 3.14
N LEU A 73 -20.51 -16.25 2.16
CA LEU A 73 -19.35 -17.13 2.41
C LEU A 73 -18.01 -16.36 2.45
N ARG A 74 -17.96 -15.15 1.88
CA ARG A 74 -16.74 -14.32 1.81
C ARG A 74 -16.30 -13.72 3.15
N PHE A 75 -17.21 -13.53 4.11
CA PHE A 75 -16.86 -13.06 5.46
C PHE A 75 -16.00 -14.07 6.24
N LEU A 76 -15.97 -15.34 5.83
CA LEU A 76 -15.21 -16.39 6.49
C LEU A 76 -13.83 -16.65 5.86
N SER A 77 -13.55 -16.10 4.68
CA SER A 77 -12.31 -16.39 3.94
C SER A 77 -11.64 -15.14 3.38
N ASN A 78 -11.26 -14.18 4.24
CA ASN A 78 -10.40 -13.01 3.98
C ASN A 78 -9.95 -12.75 2.51
N PRO A 79 -10.83 -12.30 1.59
CA PRO A 79 -10.45 -12.10 0.20
C PRO A 79 -10.15 -10.62 -0.15
N LEU A 80 -10.11 -9.70 0.82
CA LEU A 80 -10.21 -8.25 0.57
C LEU A 80 -8.90 -7.48 0.30
N SER A 81 -7.72 -8.09 0.35
CA SER A 81 -6.47 -7.32 0.25
C SER A 81 -5.96 -7.14 -1.18
N SER A 82 -6.37 -6.04 -1.83
CA SER A 82 -5.55 -5.45 -2.90
C SER A 82 -4.21 -5.03 -2.31
N ILE A 83 -3.09 -5.39 -2.96
CA ILE A 83 -1.76 -4.92 -2.55
C ILE A 83 -1.45 -3.64 -3.32
N ILE A 84 -1.08 -2.61 -2.57
CA ILE A 84 -0.61 -1.34 -3.11
C ILE A 84 0.83 -1.12 -2.66
N THR A 85 1.69 -0.73 -3.58
CA THR A 85 3.08 -0.36 -3.28
C THR A 85 3.31 1.10 -3.60
N PHE A 86 3.87 1.85 -2.66
CA PHE A 86 4.37 3.19 -2.91
C PHE A 86 5.90 3.18 -2.95
N GLN A 87 6.52 3.83 -3.94
CA GLN A 87 7.98 3.99 -4.04
C GLN A 87 8.38 5.48 -4.12
N HIS A 88 9.30 5.92 -3.27
CA HIS A 88 9.71 7.32 -3.17
C HIS A 88 10.70 7.76 -4.27
N HIS A 89 10.45 8.93 -4.87
CA HIS A 89 11.26 9.49 -5.97
C HIS A 89 12.61 10.08 -5.55
N LEU A 90 12.74 10.63 -4.34
CA LEU A 90 13.97 11.31 -3.89
C LEU A 90 14.99 10.35 -3.26
N SER A 91 14.86 9.04 -3.46
CA SER A 91 15.79 8.05 -2.90
C SER A 91 17.11 8.04 -3.69
N GLY A 92 17.90 9.11 -3.56
CA GLY A 92 19.32 9.13 -3.93
C GLY A 92 20.16 8.07 -3.23
N ARG A 93 19.59 7.35 -2.25
CA ARG A 93 20.14 6.16 -1.59
C ARG A 93 20.08 4.88 -2.44
N LEU A 94 19.27 4.85 -3.50
CA LEU A 94 19.13 3.70 -4.41
C LEU A 94 20.06 3.75 -5.63
N LYS A 95 20.93 4.76 -5.75
CA LYS A 95 22.06 4.65 -6.69
C LYS A 95 23.00 3.58 -6.16
N LEU A 96 22.78 2.36 -6.63
CA LEU A 96 23.68 1.22 -6.49
C LEU A 96 25.10 1.75 -6.70
N ARG A 97 25.96 1.54 -5.70
CA ARG A 97 27.40 1.63 -5.89
C ARG A 97 27.76 0.57 -6.93
N SER A 98 27.87 0.98 -8.19
CA SER A 98 28.59 0.26 -9.23
C SER A 98 30.08 0.46 -9.03
#